data_AF-L7UM10-F1
#
_entry.id   AF-L7UM10-F1
#
_cell.length_a   1.000
_cell.length_b   1.000
_cell.length_c   1.000
_cell.angle_alpha   90.00
_cell.angle_beta   90.00
_cell.angle_gamma   90.00
#
_symmetry.space_group_name_H-M   'P 1'
#
loop_
_entity.id
_entity.type
_entity.pdbx_description
1 polymer ?
#
loop_
_entity_poly.entity_id
_entity_poly.type
_entity_poly.pdbx_seq_one_letter_code
_entity_poly.pdbx_strand_id
1 'polypeptide(L)'
;MDPTQPADRIFEGGTLLTMNERQPSAQAVALQGGRILAVGTRHEVFAFQGPDTEVVSMRGGTMIPAIVDDDTSPENVEQEPQGTLEPGQRANFVVLNGNPLTVTPRAREELRVMHVVKDGQSLYMADTEAAREDAPIFGEDLFLDESGWLV
;
A
#
# COMPACT_ATOMS: atom_id res chain seq x y z
N MET A 1 -13.04 6.70 12.56
CA MET A 1 -11.94 7.66 12.59
C MET A 1 -12.48 9.02 12.95
N ASP A 2 -11.70 9.81 13.67
CA ASP A 2 -11.98 11.23 13.84
C ASP A 2 -11.18 11.99 12.77
N PRO A 3 -11.82 12.62 11.76
CA PRO A 3 -11.12 13.29 10.66
C PRO A 3 -10.31 14.52 11.12
N THR A 4 -10.41 14.90 12.40
CA THR A 4 -9.60 15.97 12.99
C THR A 4 -8.25 15.49 13.54
N GLN A 5 -8.04 14.18 13.67
CA GLN A 5 -6.77 13.64 14.11
C GLN A 5 -5.76 13.57 12.96
N PRO A 6 -4.49 13.93 13.20
CA PRO A 6 -3.44 13.82 12.20
C PRO A 6 -3.18 12.37 11.82
N ALA A 7 -2.62 12.16 10.63
CA ALA A 7 -2.18 10.86 10.17
C ALA A 7 -1.00 10.33 11.01
N ASP A 8 -0.96 9.02 11.24
CA ASP A 8 0.23 8.36 11.79
C ASP A 8 1.31 8.28 10.71
N ARG A 9 0.91 7.95 9.48
CA ARG A 9 1.78 7.79 8.33
C ARG A 9 1.22 8.41 7.06
N ILE A 10 2.07 8.98 6.23
CA ILE A 10 1.74 9.41 4.86
C ILE A 10 2.72 8.74 3.90
N PHE A 11 2.20 8.02 2.90
CA PHE A 11 3.00 7.48 1.80
C PHE A 11 2.89 8.41 0.59
N GLU A 12 4.02 8.78 -0.01
CA GLU A 12 4.07 9.71 -1.15
C GLU A 12 5.24 9.42 -2.12
N GLY A 13 5.37 10.22 -3.17
CA GLY A 13 6.55 10.20 -4.04
C GLY A 13 6.55 9.04 -5.02
N GLY A 14 5.37 8.62 -5.48
CA GLY A 14 5.17 7.52 -6.41
C GLY A 14 3.76 7.55 -7.02
N THR A 15 3.35 6.45 -7.64
CA THR A 15 1.98 6.31 -8.19
C THR A 15 1.17 5.38 -7.30
N LEU A 16 -0.03 5.78 -6.89
CA LEU A 16 -0.99 4.86 -6.26
C LEU A 16 -1.97 4.41 -7.34
N LEU A 17 -2.13 3.11 -7.55
CA LEU A 17 -3.21 2.55 -8.35
C LEU A 17 -4.32 2.14 -7.39
N THR A 18 -5.39 2.92 -7.29
CA THR A 18 -6.43 2.73 -6.26
C THR A 18 -7.39 1.59 -6.57
N MET A 19 -7.42 1.13 -7.83
CA MET A 19 -8.42 0.21 -8.40
C MET A 19 -9.88 0.71 -8.27
N ASN A 20 -10.08 1.99 -7.96
CA ASN A 20 -11.38 2.65 -7.97
C ASN A 20 -11.62 3.30 -9.35
N GLU A 21 -12.64 2.88 -10.09
CA GLU A 21 -12.95 3.44 -11.42
C GLU A 21 -13.15 4.97 -11.43
N ARG A 22 -13.62 5.54 -10.32
CA ARG A 22 -13.87 6.99 -10.18
C ARG A 22 -12.62 7.80 -9.89
N GLN A 23 -11.58 7.15 -9.36
CA GLN A 23 -10.30 7.77 -9.05
C GLN A 23 -9.19 6.72 -9.22
N PRO A 24 -8.88 6.27 -10.46
CA PRO A 24 -8.06 5.09 -10.70
C PRO A 24 -6.60 5.23 -10.26
N SER A 25 -6.15 6.46 -10.02
CA SER A 25 -4.83 6.74 -9.47
C SER A 25 -4.83 7.89 -8.48
N ALA A 26 -3.81 7.91 -7.61
CA ALA A 26 -3.56 8.97 -6.64
C ALA A 26 -2.04 9.19 -6.45
N GLN A 27 -1.68 10.23 -5.70
CA GLN A 27 -0.27 10.61 -5.45
C GLN A 27 0.17 10.29 -4.02
N ALA A 28 -0.76 10.22 -3.08
CA ALA A 28 -0.46 9.97 -1.69
C ALA A 28 -1.62 9.28 -0.97
N VAL A 29 -1.31 8.63 0.15
CA VAL A 29 -2.27 8.06 1.09
C VAL A 29 -1.86 8.40 2.52
N ALA A 30 -2.82 8.82 3.33
CA ALA A 30 -2.67 9.03 4.78
C ALA A 30 -3.29 7.86 5.53
N LEU A 31 -2.60 7.38 6.57
CA LEU A 31 -3.05 6.29 7.43
C LEU A 31 -3.25 6.81 8.86
N GLN A 32 -4.28 6.30 9.53
CA GLN A 32 -4.52 6.52 10.95
C GLN A 32 -5.09 5.25 11.58
N GLY A 33 -4.54 4.77 12.69
CA GLY A 33 -5.06 3.65 13.45
C GLY A 33 -5.28 2.38 12.61
N GLY A 34 -4.37 2.11 11.67
CA GLY A 34 -4.43 0.94 10.79
C GLY A 34 -5.38 1.04 9.58
N ARG A 35 -6.01 2.19 9.38
CA ARG A 35 -6.96 2.43 8.28
C ARG A 35 -6.52 3.61 7.41
N ILE A 36 -7.07 3.67 6.21
CA ILE A 36 -6.87 4.76 5.27
C ILE A 36 -7.70 5.96 5.72
N LEU A 37 -7.02 7.07 6.03
CA LEU A 37 -7.64 8.35 6.38
C LEU A 37 -7.98 9.17 5.13
N ALA A 38 -7.08 9.22 4.15
CA ALA A 38 -7.28 9.96 2.90
C ALA A 38 -6.45 9.37 1.75
N VAL A 39 -6.97 9.44 0.53
CA VAL A 39 -6.29 9.06 -0.73
C VAL A 39 -6.55 10.16 -1.75
N GLY A 40 -5.50 10.69 -2.37
CA GLY A 40 -5.70 11.79 -3.32
C GLY A 40 -4.41 12.42 -3.82
N THR A 41 -4.50 13.71 -4.15
CA THR A 41 -3.32 14.51 -4.48
C THR A 41 -2.43 14.69 -3.26
N ARG A 42 -1.15 15.02 -3.50
CA ARG A 42 -0.22 15.33 -2.41
C ARG A 42 -0.75 16.44 -1.50
N HIS A 43 -1.36 17.48 -2.07
CA HIS A 43 -1.88 18.61 -1.29
C HIS A 43 -3.01 18.19 -0.33
N GLU A 44 -4.01 17.45 -0.84
CA GLU A 44 -5.17 17.00 -0.05
C GLU A 44 -4.75 16.09 1.10
N VAL A 45 -3.81 15.17 0.84
CA VAL A 45 -3.36 14.19 1.84
C VAL A 45 -2.47 14.83 2.89
N PHE A 46 -1.58 15.75 2.50
CA PHE A 46 -0.71 16.45 3.45
C PHE A 46 -1.46 17.43 4.36
N ALA A 47 -2.73 17.74 4.07
CA ALA A 47 -3.59 18.47 5.01
C ALA A 47 -3.82 17.71 6.33
N PHE A 48 -3.61 16.38 6.33
CA PHE A 48 -3.69 15.53 7.53
C PHE A 48 -2.33 15.34 8.22
N GLN A 49 -1.26 15.97 7.75
CA GLN A 49 0.05 15.86 8.39
C GLN A 49 0.07 16.61 9.72
N GLY A 50 0.39 15.89 10.79
CA GLY A 50 0.69 16.42 12.11
C GLY A 50 2.19 16.40 12.45
N PRO A 51 2.57 16.88 13.64
CA PRO A 51 3.96 16.94 14.08
C PRO A 51 4.63 15.57 14.21
N ASP A 52 3.84 14.53 14.52
CA ASP A 52 4.33 13.16 14.73
C ASP A 52 4.10 12.25 13.50
N THR A 53 3.57 12.80 12.40
CA THR A 53 3.30 12.03 11.18
C THR A 53 4.60 11.60 10.52
N GLU A 54 4.77 10.29 10.35
CA GLU A 54 5.86 9.70 9.58
C GLU A 54 5.56 9.81 8.08
N VAL A 55 6.45 10.45 7.31
CA VAL A 55 6.32 10.53 5.84
C VAL A 55 7.24 9.51 5.18
N VAL A 56 6.64 8.57 4.44
CA VAL A 56 7.31 7.47 3.75
C VAL A 56 7.36 7.76 2.25
N SER A 57 8.57 7.87 1.70
CA SER A 57 8.77 8.04 0.26
C SER A 57 8.80 6.70 -0.47
N MET A 58 7.97 6.54 -1.50
CA MET A 58 7.96 5.39 -2.40
C MET A 58 9.04 5.47 -3.49
N ARG A 59 9.78 6.58 -3.59
CA ARG A 59 10.92 6.77 -4.50
C ARG A 59 10.61 6.42 -5.97
N GLY A 60 9.49 6.92 -6.47
CA GLY A 60 8.99 6.66 -7.83
C GLY A 60 8.27 5.32 -8.00
N GLY A 61 8.19 4.50 -6.95
CA GLY A 61 7.51 3.22 -6.94
C GLY A 61 5.99 3.32 -7.14
N THR A 62 5.35 2.16 -7.28
CA THR A 62 3.91 2.06 -7.47
C THR A 62 3.25 1.32 -6.31
N MET A 63 2.32 1.96 -5.62
CA MET A 63 1.47 1.34 -4.62
C MET A 63 0.26 0.69 -5.28
N ILE A 64 -0.05 -0.53 -4.87
CA ILE A 64 -1.27 -1.25 -5.27
C ILE A 64 -1.94 -1.83 -4.02
N PRO A 65 -3.29 -1.86 -3.95
CA PRO A 65 -4.00 -2.56 -2.88
C PRO A 65 -3.63 -4.04 -2.89
N ALA A 66 -3.48 -4.60 -1.70
CA ALA A 66 -3.20 -6.01 -1.48
C ALA A 66 -4.37 -6.65 -0.74
N ILE A 67 -4.86 -7.78 -1.24
CA ILE A 67 -5.81 -8.59 -0.49
C ILE A 67 -4.97 -9.36 0.53
N VAL A 68 -5.13 -9.00 1.80
CA VAL A 68 -4.60 -9.80 2.91
C VAL A 68 -5.81 -10.38 3.60
N ASP A 69 -6.21 -11.56 3.16
CA ASP A 69 -7.35 -12.28 3.73
C ASP A 69 -6.86 -13.04 4.97
N ASP A 70 -7.46 -12.79 6.13
CA ASP A 70 -7.25 -13.55 7.37
C ASP A 70 -8.55 -14.22 7.83
N ASP A 71 -9.66 -14.06 7.09
CA ASP A 71 -10.97 -14.51 7.54
C ASP A 71 -11.77 -15.16 6.41
N THR A 72 -11.49 -16.44 6.17
CA THR A 72 -12.28 -17.31 5.28
C THR A 72 -13.68 -17.64 5.82
N SER A 73 -14.16 -16.95 6.87
CA SER A 73 -15.45 -17.25 7.48
C SER A 73 -16.61 -16.66 6.65
N PRO A 74 -17.61 -17.48 6.24
CA PRO A 74 -18.73 -17.03 5.41
C PRO A 74 -19.69 -16.04 6.11
N GLU A 75 -19.48 -15.73 7.39
CA GLU A 75 -20.34 -14.87 8.20
C GLU A 75 -19.94 -13.38 8.24
N ASN A 76 -18.75 -12.99 7.79
CA ASN A 76 -18.25 -11.60 7.87
C ASN A 76 -18.24 -10.84 6.53
N VAL A 77 -19.22 -11.11 5.66
CA VAL A 77 -19.38 -10.43 4.35
C VAL A 77 -19.90 -8.99 4.52
N GLU A 78 -19.24 -8.17 5.33
CA GLU A 78 -19.31 -6.73 5.16
C GLU A 78 -18.57 -6.39 3.86
N GLN A 79 -19.36 -5.97 2.87
CA GLN A 79 -18.95 -5.67 1.49
C GLN A 79 -18.10 -4.40 1.40
N GLU A 80 -17.01 -4.28 2.18
CA GLU A 80 -15.98 -3.31 1.83
C GLU A 80 -15.40 -3.73 0.48
N PRO A 81 -15.26 -2.84 -0.51
CA PRO A 81 -14.68 -3.21 -1.80
C PRO A 81 -13.25 -3.71 -1.59
N GLN A 82 -13.09 -5.02 -1.55
CA GLN A 82 -11.80 -5.66 -1.34
C GLN A 82 -10.93 -5.37 -2.57
N GLY A 83 -9.73 -4.84 -2.33
CA GLY A 83 -8.79 -4.52 -3.40
C GLY A 83 -8.89 -3.12 -3.98
N THR A 84 -9.57 -2.16 -3.32
CA THR A 84 -9.43 -0.72 -3.62
C THR A 84 -8.62 0.03 -2.54
N LEU A 85 -8.24 1.29 -2.82
CA LEU A 85 -7.68 2.22 -1.84
C LEU A 85 -8.63 3.40 -1.65
N GLU A 86 -9.46 3.34 -0.61
CA GLU A 86 -10.48 4.35 -0.30
C GLU A 86 -10.46 4.71 1.19
N PRO A 87 -10.79 5.97 1.55
CA PRO A 87 -10.94 6.38 2.94
C PRO A 87 -11.87 5.47 3.74
N GLY A 88 -11.47 5.10 4.95
CA GLY A 88 -12.19 4.21 5.86
C GLY A 88 -11.73 2.76 5.81
N GLN A 89 -11.21 2.29 4.67
CA GLN A 89 -10.77 0.90 4.51
C GLN A 89 -9.53 0.57 5.36
N ARG A 90 -9.31 -0.73 5.58
CA ARG A 90 -8.05 -1.22 6.16
C ARG A 90 -6.88 -0.90 5.22
N ALA A 91 -5.77 -0.49 5.82
CA ALA A 91 -4.58 -0.13 5.07
C ALA A 91 -3.76 -1.38 4.71
N ASN A 92 -4.17 -2.04 3.63
CA ASN A 92 -3.54 -3.23 3.08
C ASN A 92 -3.03 -2.96 1.66
N PHE A 93 -1.72 -2.85 1.48
CA PHE A 93 -1.13 -2.55 0.18
C PHE A 93 0.33 -3.01 0.11
N VAL A 94 0.82 -3.14 -1.12
CA VAL A 94 2.24 -3.27 -1.40
C VAL A 94 2.72 -2.11 -2.25
N VAL A 95 3.98 -1.73 -2.06
CA VAL A 95 4.69 -0.78 -2.92
C VAL A 95 5.69 -1.56 -3.75
N LEU A 96 5.66 -1.38 -5.05
CA LEU A 96 6.58 -1.99 -6.02
C LEU A 96 7.58 -0.98 -6.55
N ASN A 97 8.74 -1.44 -7.02
CA ASN A 97 9.73 -0.57 -7.67
C ASN A 97 9.31 -0.04 -9.05
N GLY A 98 8.18 -0.50 -9.60
CA GLY A 98 7.65 -0.10 -10.90
C GLY A 98 6.15 -0.40 -11.04
N ASN A 99 5.54 0.04 -12.15
CA ASN A 99 4.10 -0.11 -12.37
C ASN A 99 3.75 -1.42 -13.10
N PRO A 100 3.06 -2.38 -12.45
CA PRO A 100 2.78 -3.71 -13.00
C PRO A 100 1.85 -3.71 -14.21
N LEU A 101 1.05 -2.66 -14.40
CA LEU A 101 0.12 -2.54 -15.51
C LEU A 101 0.77 -2.00 -16.79
N THR A 102 1.97 -1.42 -16.68
CA THR A 102 2.65 -0.76 -17.81
C THR A 102 3.95 -1.43 -18.23
N VAL A 103 4.56 -2.24 -17.35
CA VAL A 103 5.77 -2.99 -17.68
C VAL A 103 5.49 -4.11 -18.69
N THR A 104 6.49 -4.41 -19.51
CA THR A 104 6.46 -5.57 -20.41
C THR A 104 6.47 -6.89 -19.61
N PRO A 105 6.02 -8.03 -20.17
CA PRO A 105 6.05 -9.32 -19.46
C PRO A 105 7.43 -9.68 -18.90
N ARG A 106 8.50 -9.45 -19.67
CA ARG A 106 9.88 -9.68 -19.22
C ARG A 106 10.28 -8.75 -18.07
N ALA A 107 9.92 -7.47 -18.14
CA ALA A 107 10.20 -6.51 -17.06
C ALA A 107 9.30 -6.72 -15.83
N ARG A 108 8.19 -7.47 -15.97
CA ARG A 108 7.31 -7.82 -14.85
C ARG A 108 7.99 -8.79 -13.89
N GLU A 109 8.81 -9.70 -14.41
CA GLU A 109 9.64 -10.64 -13.62
C GLU A 109 10.72 -9.91 -12.79
N GLU A 110 11.01 -8.64 -13.11
CA GLU A 110 11.96 -7.78 -12.39
C GLU A 110 11.28 -6.85 -11.38
N LEU A 111 9.95 -6.89 -11.27
CA LEU A 111 9.24 -6.09 -10.29
C LEU A 111 9.55 -6.61 -8.89
N ARG A 112 10.00 -5.70 -8.04
CA ARG A 112 10.42 -6.01 -6.67
C ARG A 112 9.43 -5.39 -5.70
N VAL A 113 9.13 -6.11 -4.63
CA VAL A 113 8.35 -5.60 -3.49
C VAL A 113 9.23 -4.70 -2.65
N MET A 114 8.88 -3.42 -2.54
CA MET A 114 9.61 -2.41 -1.78
C MET A 114 9.03 -2.19 -0.39
N HIS A 115 7.72 -2.37 -0.23
CA HIS A 115 7.06 -2.22 1.06
C HIS A 115 5.84 -3.14 1.10
N VAL A 116 5.63 -3.82 2.22
CA VAL A 116 4.37 -4.52 2.52
C VAL A 116 3.74 -3.89 3.75
N VAL A 117 2.49 -3.46 3.61
CA VAL A 117 1.71 -2.88 4.71
C VAL A 117 0.45 -3.72 4.90
N LYS A 118 0.24 -4.19 6.12
CA LYS A 118 -0.95 -4.93 6.58
C LYS A 118 -1.53 -4.22 7.80
N ASP A 119 -2.82 -3.89 7.77
CA ASP A 119 -3.51 -3.15 8.83
C ASP A 119 -2.76 -1.89 9.26
N GLY A 120 -2.17 -1.20 8.27
CA GLY A 120 -1.35 -0.01 8.45
C GLY A 120 0.00 -0.24 9.15
N GLN A 121 0.36 -1.49 9.44
CA GLN A 121 1.67 -1.89 9.96
C GLN A 121 2.60 -2.28 8.81
N SER A 122 3.84 -1.79 8.87
CA SER A 122 4.87 -2.16 7.90
C SER A 122 5.44 -3.53 8.27
N LEU A 123 5.16 -4.53 7.43
CA LEU A 123 5.68 -5.89 7.60
C LEU A 123 7.05 -6.07 6.93
N TYR A 124 7.29 -5.35 5.84
CA TYR A 124 8.53 -5.38 5.08
C TYR A 124 8.82 -4.01 4.46
N MET A 125 10.10 -3.62 4.41
CA MET A 125 10.58 -2.42 3.73
C MET A 125 12.00 -2.61 3.18
N ALA A 126 12.18 -2.34 1.89
CA ALA A 126 13.49 -2.28 1.22
C ALA A 126 13.98 -0.82 1.15
N ASP A 127 14.65 -0.37 2.22
CA ASP A 127 15.04 1.03 2.41
C ASP A 127 16.43 1.38 1.84
N THR A 128 17.28 0.40 1.57
CA THR A 128 18.62 0.54 0.98
C THR A 128 18.69 -0.02 -0.44
N GLU A 129 19.63 0.45 -1.27
CA GLU A 129 19.82 -0.07 -2.63
C GLU A 129 20.09 -1.58 -2.65
N ALA A 130 20.96 -2.07 -1.76
CA ALA A 130 21.24 -3.50 -1.63
C ALA A 130 19.96 -4.31 -1.28
N ALA A 131 19.17 -3.84 -0.31
CA ALA A 131 17.91 -4.50 0.05
C ALA A 131 16.88 -4.50 -1.09
N ARG A 132 16.99 -3.57 -2.05
CA ARG A 132 16.10 -3.52 -3.23
C ARG A 132 16.53 -4.51 -4.31
N GLU A 133 17.83 -4.75 -4.46
CA GLU A 133 18.35 -5.77 -5.38
C GLU A 133 17.93 -7.17 -4.94
N ASP A 134 17.98 -7.43 -3.63
CA ASP A 134 17.59 -8.68 -2.98
C ASP A 134 16.11 -8.76 -2.57
N ALA A 135 15.31 -7.73 -2.90
CA ALA A 135 13.91 -7.71 -2.52
C ALA A 135 13.10 -8.83 -3.21
N PRO A 136 12.00 -9.31 -2.59
CA PRO A 136 11.16 -10.35 -3.17
C PRO A 136 10.59 -9.97 -4.53
N ILE A 137 10.49 -10.94 -5.46
CA ILE A 137 9.88 -10.72 -6.78
C ILE A 137 8.36 -10.67 -6.63
N PHE A 138 7.76 -9.66 -7.25
CA PHE A 138 6.32 -9.53 -7.30
C PHE A 138 5.69 -10.66 -8.13
N GLY A 139 4.88 -11.50 -7.48
CA GLY A 139 4.10 -12.57 -8.13
C GLY A 139 4.74 -13.96 -8.08
N GLU A 140 6.00 -14.08 -7.65
CA GLU A 140 6.69 -15.36 -7.45
C GLU A 140 6.87 -15.67 -5.96
N ASP A 141 7.30 -14.67 -5.16
CA ASP A 141 7.62 -14.80 -3.72
C ASP A 141 6.57 -14.13 -2.80
N LEU A 142 5.36 -13.92 -3.33
CA LEU A 142 4.26 -13.24 -2.63
C LEU A 142 3.19 -14.25 -2.19
N PHE A 143 3.60 -15.32 -1.52
CA PHE A 143 2.67 -16.14 -0.75
C PHE A 143 2.84 -15.81 0.73
N LEU A 144 1.75 -15.36 1.35
CA LEU A 144 1.67 -15.31 2.80
C LEU A 144 1.51 -16.75 3.29
N ASP A 145 2.52 -17.25 4.00
CA ASP A 145 2.36 -18.52 4.70
C ASP A 145 1.37 -18.38 5.88
N GLU A 146 1.06 -19.49 6.56
CA GLU A 146 0.15 -19.52 7.72
C GLU A 146 0.63 -18.67 8.92
N SER A 147 1.84 -18.09 8.84
CA SER A 147 2.43 -17.22 9.85
C SER A 147 2.55 -15.76 9.43
N GLY A 148 2.06 -15.40 8.24
CA GLY A 148 2.03 -14.02 7.75
C GLY A 148 3.38 -13.50 7.25
N TRP A 149 4.32 -14.40 6.91
CA TRP A 149 5.59 -14.05 6.25
C TRP A 149 5.51 -14.28 4.73
N LEU A 150 6.35 -13.54 4.00
CA LEU A 150 6.64 -13.77 2.57
C LEU A 150 7.57 -14.98 2.46
N VAL A 151 7.16 -16.02 1.73
CA VAL A 151 8.02 -17.15 1.32
C VAL A 151 8.16 -17.23 -0.18
#